data_AF-A0A382DL66-F1
#
_entry.id   AF-A0A382DL66-F1
#
_cell.length_a   1.000
_cell.length_b   1.000
_cell.length_c   1.000
_cell.angle_alpha   90.00
_cell.angle_beta   90.00
_cell.angle_gamma   90.00
#
_symmetry.space_group_name_H-M   'P 1'
#
loop_
_entity.id
_entity.type
_entity.pdbx_description
1 polymer ?
#
loop_
_entity_poly.entity_id
_entity_poly.type
_entity_poly.pdbx_seq_one_letter_code
_entity_poly.pdbx_strand_id
1 'polypeptide(L)'
;MSPMPFGKVVFLFFILGGQAMAEQLWSLQPLKRMELPGAGDAQSWDGHTDIAANHRQFALETDQGIAALLADLKQRGLLDSTLVVCCGEFGRTSDSQGSRGRDHNPNAFTAWFAGGGVRGGVHFGKTDPFGYRTVENPRHLHDLHATILHLCGIDHERLTYRFNGRDFRLTDVHGNVVKEILA
;
A
#
# COMPACT_ATOMS: atom_id res chain seq x y z
N MET A 1 -7.62 19.28 16.69
CA MET A 1 -7.02 18.59 17.85
C MET A 1 -5.54 18.93 17.93
N SER A 2 -4.87 18.62 19.05
CA SER A 2 -3.42 18.42 19.04
C SER A 2 -3.07 17.19 18.20
N PRO A 3 -1.90 17.12 17.53
CA PRO A 3 -1.44 15.88 16.92
C PRO A 3 -1.27 14.82 18.01
N MET A 4 -1.73 13.59 17.73
CA MET A 4 -1.50 12.44 18.61
C MET A 4 0.00 12.13 18.64
N PRO A 5 0.57 11.70 19.79
CA PRO A 5 1.97 11.29 19.84
C PRO A 5 2.21 10.11 18.91
N PHE A 6 3.27 10.19 18.10
CA PHE A 6 3.59 9.24 17.04
C PHE A 6 3.63 7.79 17.54
N GLY A 7 2.85 6.93 16.89
CA GLY A 7 2.93 5.49 17.02
C GLY A 7 3.32 4.82 15.70
N LYS A 8 3.25 3.50 15.66
CA LYS A 8 4.01 2.68 14.70
C LYS A 8 3.32 2.61 13.33
N VAL A 9 4.09 2.56 12.26
CA VAL A 9 3.58 2.08 10.96
C VAL A 9 3.86 0.59 10.84
N VAL A 10 2.93 -0.17 10.27
CA VAL A 10 3.12 -1.56 9.86
C VAL A 10 2.71 -1.68 8.40
N PHE A 11 3.69 -1.94 7.53
CA PHE A 11 3.43 -2.20 6.12
C PHE A 11 3.26 -3.71 5.88
N LEU A 12 2.29 -4.03 5.04
CA LEU A 12 1.95 -5.37 4.57
C LEU A 12 2.01 -5.32 3.03
N PHE A 13 3.14 -5.77 2.48
CA PHE A 13 3.38 -5.79 1.04
C PHE A 13 2.99 -7.16 0.47
N PHE A 14 2.11 -7.17 -0.54
CA PHE A 14 1.60 -8.42 -1.13
C PHE A 14 1.77 -8.52 -2.64
N ILE A 15 2.46 -7.58 -3.30
CA ILE A 15 2.86 -7.72 -4.69
C ILE A 15 4.29 -7.20 -4.79
N LEU A 16 5.24 -8.13 -4.83
CA LEU A 16 6.68 -7.88 -4.97
C LEU A 16 7.13 -8.39 -6.34
N GLY A 17 7.32 -7.45 -7.26
CA GLY A 17 7.94 -7.68 -8.58
C GLY A 17 9.09 -6.70 -8.87
N GLY A 18 9.09 -5.52 -8.26
CA GLY A 18 10.10 -4.48 -8.47
C GLY A 18 10.49 -3.74 -7.19
N GLN A 19 11.76 -3.86 -6.79
CA GLN A 19 12.34 -3.41 -5.51
C GLN A 19 12.20 -1.90 -5.17
N ALA A 20 11.62 -1.09 -6.05
CA ALA A 20 11.60 0.37 -5.97
C ALA A 20 10.86 0.95 -4.74
N MET A 21 9.77 0.30 -4.28
CA MET A 21 8.96 0.86 -3.18
C MET A 21 9.56 0.60 -1.78
N ALA A 22 10.45 -0.40 -1.63
CA ALA A 22 11.13 -0.82 -0.33
C ALA A 22 12.22 0.35 -0.28
N GLU A 23 13.10 0.49 -1.28
CA GLU A 23 14.40 1.15 -1.09
C GLU A 23 14.35 2.62 -0.63
N GLN A 24 13.28 3.36 -0.98
CA GLN A 24 13.08 4.74 -0.54
C GLN A 24 12.52 4.86 0.89
N LEU A 25 11.82 3.85 1.39
CA LEU A 25 11.18 3.82 2.73
C LEU A 25 11.97 3.01 3.77
N TRP A 26 12.58 1.89 3.37
CA TRP A 26 13.26 0.94 4.28
C TRP A 26 14.60 1.47 4.83
N SER A 27 15.04 2.66 4.40
CA SER A 27 16.14 3.41 5.02
C SER A 27 15.79 3.95 6.42
N LEU A 28 14.50 4.00 6.77
CA LEU A 28 14.00 4.50 8.05
C LEU A 28 13.66 3.33 9.01
N GLN A 29 14.55 3.09 9.98
CA GLN A 29 14.36 2.07 11.02
C GLN A 29 13.37 2.49 12.12
N PRO A 30 12.76 1.55 12.88
CA PRO A 30 12.91 0.09 12.82
C PRO A 30 11.58 -0.61 12.44
N LEU A 31 11.28 -0.69 11.14
CA LEU A 31 10.15 -1.47 10.63
C LEU A 31 10.42 -2.98 10.70
N LYS A 32 9.41 -3.77 11.11
CA LYS A 32 9.47 -5.24 11.02
C LYS A 32 8.93 -5.70 9.66
N ARG A 33 9.82 -6.35 8.89
CA ARG A 33 9.54 -7.07 7.65
C ARG A 33 8.73 -8.34 7.92
N MET A 34 7.66 -8.53 7.18
CA MET A 34 7.07 -9.84 6.90
C MET A 34 7.04 -9.99 5.38
N GLU A 35 7.86 -10.90 4.85
CA GLU A 35 7.93 -11.20 3.42
C GLU A 35 7.74 -12.70 3.22
N LEU A 36 7.01 -13.06 2.17
CA LEU A 36 6.91 -14.43 1.68
C LEU A 36 7.95 -14.58 0.54
N PRO A 37 9.01 -15.39 0.72
CA PRO A 37 10.09 -15.48 -0.26
C PRO A 37 9.72 -16.40 -1.43
N GLY A 38 9.89 -15.91 -2.66
CA GLY A 38 9.59 -16.72 -3.84
C GLY A 38 9.89 -16.04 -5.16
N ALA A 39 10.18 -16.84 -6.18
CA ALA A 39 10.32 -16.39 -7.56
C ALA A 39 9.48 -17.27 -8.50
N GLY A 40 8.51 -16.66 -9.19
CA GLY A 40 7.59 -17.33 -10.12
C GLY A 40 6.21 -17.66 -9.52
N ASP A 41 5.28 -17.99 -10.42
CA ASP A 41 3.82 -18.17 -10.24
C ASP A 41 3.35 -18.99 -9.02
N ALA A 42 4.18 -19.88 -8.48
CA ALA A 42 3.83 -20.75 -7.36
C ALA A 42 4.46 -20.33 -6.02
N GLN A 43 5.22 -19.23 -6.00
CA GLN A 43 5.99 -18.78 -4.83
C GLN A 43 5.86 -17.28 -4.55
N SER A 44 5.48 -16.47 -5.55
CA SER A 44 5.12 -15.06 -5.36
C SER A 44 3.71 -14.78 -5.90
N TRP A 45 3.15 -13.63 -5.54
CA TRP A 45 1.87 -13.13 -6.08
C TRP A 45 1.92 -12.75 -7.57
N ASP A 46 2.98 -13.08 -8.30
CA ASP A 46 3.14 -12.75 -9.72
C ASP A 46 2.47 -13.80 -10.63
N GLY A 47 1.13 -13.89 -10.56
CA GLY A 47 0.33 -14.92 -11.21
C GLY A 47 0.11 -14.75 -12.72
N HIS A 48 1.10 -15.11 -13.54
CA HIS A 48 1.01 -15.12 -15.01
C HIS A 48 0.52 -16.44 -15.61
N THR A 49 0.35 -17.50 -14.81
CA THR A 49 -0.05 -18.85 -15.27
C THR A 49 -1.50 -19.20 -14.93
N ASP A 50 -1.91 -19.08 -13.66
CA ASP A 50 -3.32 -19.17 -13.22
C ASP A 50 -3.55 -18.23 -12.03
N ILE A 51 -4.16 -17.07 -12.32
CA ILE A 51 -4.37 -16.01 -11.32
C ILE A 51 -5.31 -16.46 -10.18
N ALA A 52 -6.26 -17.34 -10.49
CA ALA A 52 -7.30 -17.75 -9.55
C ALA A 52 -6.79 -18.81 -8.56
N ALA A 53 -5.82 -19.64 -8.99
CA ALA A 53 -5.05 -20.49 -8.09
C ALA A 53 -4.09 -19.64 -7.23
N ASN A 54 -3.23 -18.83 -7.88
CA ASN A 54 -2.19 -18.01 -7.24
C ASN A 54 -2.75 -17.08 -6.14
N HIS A 55 -3.62 -16.14 -6.50
CA HIS A 55 -4.10 -15.15 -5.53
C HIS A 55 -4.98 -15.78 -4.44
N ARG A 56 -5.66 -16.91 -4.71
CA ARG A 56 -6.43 -17.62 -3.68
C ARG A 56 -5.52 -18.32 -2.67
N GLN A 57 -4.41 -18.90 -3.10
CA GLN A 57 -3.42 -19.49 -2.19
C GLN A 57 -2.87 -18.41 -1.25
N PHE A 58 -2.26 -17.36 -1.79
CA PHE A 58 -1.59 -16.36 -0.96
C PHE A 58 -2.55 -15.51 -0.12
N ALA A 59 -3.80 -15.30 -0.58
CA ALA A 59 -4.84 -14.73 0.28
C ALA A 59 -5.13 -15.62 1.50
N LEU A 60 -5.28 -16.94 1.33
CA LEU A 60 -5.51 -17.87 2.44
C LEU A 60 -4.30 -17.99 3.38
N GLU A 61 -3.08 -17.88 2.87
CA GLU A 61 -1.85 -17.86 3.68
C GLU A 61 -1.71 -16.60 4.54
N THR A 62 -2.32 -15.48 4.13
CA THR A 62 -2.13 -14.16 4.76
C THR A 62 -3.32 -13.67 5.59
N ASP A 63 -4.56 -13.97 5.17
CA ASP A 63 -5.82 -13.51 5.78
C ASP A 63 -5.87 -13.66 7.30
N GLN A 64 -5.63 -14.87 7.81
CA GLN A 64 -5.67 -15.15 9.26
C GLN A 64 -4.59 -14.37 10.03
N GLY A 65 -3.40 -14.17 9.44
CA GLY A 65 -2.31 -13.41 10.06
C GLY A 65 -2.61 -11.92 10.14
N ILE A 66 -3.21 -11.35 9.08
CA ILE A 66 -3.67 -9.95 9.04
C ILE A 66 -4.81 -9.75 10.04
N ALA A 67 -5.81 -10.64 10.05
CA ALA A 67 -6.95 -10.57 10.96
C ALA A 67 -6.51 -10.67 12.42
N ALA A 68 -5.60 -11.59 12.74
CA ALA A 68 -5.01 -11.71 14.07
C ALA A 68 -4.25 -10.44 14.47
N LEU A 69 -3.39 -9.89 13.60
CA LEU A 69 -2.64 -8.65 13.86
C LEU A 69 -3.58 -7.46 14.18
N LEU A 70 -4.64 -7.27 13.39
CA LEU A 70 -5.61 -6.20 13.61
C LEU A 70 -6.42 -6.40 14.90
N ALA A 71 -6.79 -7.64 15.22
CA ALA A 71 -7.46 -7.98 16.48
C ALA A 71 -6.55 -7.70 17.70
N ASP A 72 -5.28 -8.13 17.64
CA ASP A 72 -4.29 -7.93 18.71
C ASP A 72 -3.99 -6.43 18.93
N LEU A 73 -3.79 -5.67 17.86
CA LEU A 73 -3.61 -4.21 17.94
C LEU A 73 -4.82 -3.53 18.58
N LYS A 74 -6.04 -3.95 18.23
CA LYS A 74 -7.27 -3.41 18.82
C LYS A 74 -7.42 -3.80 20.29
N GLN A 75 -7.21 -5.07 20.64
CA GLN A 75 -7.33 -5.57 22.02
C GLN A 75 -6.31 -4.91 22.96
N ARG A 76 -5.12 -4.58 22.47
CA ARG A 76 -4.05 -3.91 23.23
C ARG A 76 -4.20 -2.37 23.28
N GLY A 77 -5.23 -1.78 22.65
CA GLY A 77 -5.40 -0.33 22.56
C GLY A 77 -4.35 0.37 21.68
N LEU A 78 -3.68 -0.37 20.80
CA LEU A 78 -2.58 0.12 19.96
C LEU A 78 -3.02 0.52 18.55
N LEU A 79 -4.17 0.06 18.07
CA LEU A 79 -4.64 0.32 16.70
C LEU A 79 -4.80 1.83 16.40
N ASP A 80 -5.31 2.61 17.35
CA ASP A 80 -5.53 4.06 17.14
C ASP A 80 -4.21 4.85 17.01
N SER A 81 -3.10 4.28 17.48
CA SER A 81 -1.74 4.80 17.30
C SER A 81 -0.90 3.98 16.29
N THR A 82 -1.47 2.95 15.66
CA THR A 82 -0.74 2.09 14.71
C THR A 82 -1.37 2.17 13.33
N LEU A 83 -0.69 2.79 12.37
CA LEU A 83 -1.12 2.79 10.98
C LEU A 83 -0.72 1.47 10.33
N VAL A 84 -1.69 0.62 10.00
CA VAL A 84 -1.50 -0.57 9.18
C VAL A 84 -1.79 -0.21 7.72
N VAL A 85 -0.84 -0.50 6.83
CA VAL A 85 -0.96 -0.25 5.38
C VAL A 85 -0.83 -1.58 4.63
N CYS A 86 -1.83 -1.94 3.83
CA CYS A 86 -1.76 -3.02 2.86
C CYS A 86 -1.71 -2.45 1.44
N CYS A 87 -0.69 -2.84 0.66
CA CYS A 87 -0.48 -2.33 -0.68
C CYS A 87 0.21 -3.36 -1.60
N GLY A 88 -0.04 -3.25 -2.90
CA GLY A 88 0.80 -3.83 -3.95
C GLY A 88 1.54 -2.75 -4.74
N GLU A 89 2.46 -3.16 -5.60
CA GLU A 89 3.19 -2.26 -6.52
C GLU A 89 2.37 -1.87 -7.77
N PHE A 90 1.44 -2.74 -8.19
CA PHE A 90 0.60 -2.62 -9.38
C PHE A 90 -0.64 -3.52 -9.23
N GLY A 91 -1.66 -3.34 -10.09
CA GLY A 91 -2.81 -4.25 -10.15
C GLY A 91 -2.53 -5.43 -11.09
N ARG A 92 -3.58 -6.19 -11.43
CA ARG A 92 -3.55 -7.16 -12.56
C ARG A 92 -4.54 -6.73 -13.63
N THR A 93 -4.25 -7.05 -14.89
CA THR A 93 -5.14 -6.72 -16.02
C THR A 93 -6.47 -7.47 -15.94
N SER A 94 -7.47 -7.02 -16.69
CA SER A 94 -8.65 -7.83 -17.02
C SER A 94 -8.28 -9.04 -17.88
N ASP A 95 -7.24 -8.89 -18.71
CA ASP A 95 -7.01 -9.67 -19.91
C ASP A 95 -6.01 -10.82 -19.69
N SER A 96 -6.22 -11.92 -20.40
CA SER A 96 -5.39 -13.13 -20.34
C SER A 96 -4.10 -12.98 -21.15
N GLN A 97 -2.98 -13.43 -20.59
CA GLN A 97 -1.68 -13.56 -21.28
C GLN A 97 -1.58 -14.89 -22.07
N GLY A 98 -2.67 -15.31 -22.72
CA GLY A 98 -2.79 -16.63 -23.38
C GLY A 98 -2.92 -17.82 -22.42
N SER A 99 -2.85 -17.57 -21.11
CA SER A 99 -2.98 -18.52 -20.00
C SER A 99 -4.25 -18.22 -19.18
N ARG A 100 -4.34 -18.74 -17.94
CA ARG A 100 -5.33 -18.28 -16.95
C ARG A 100 -4.78 -17.17 -16.05
N GLY A 101 -3.52 -16.80 -16.22
CA GLY A 101 -2.92 -15.62 -15.62
C GLY A 101 -3.29 -14.36 -16.38
N ARG A 102 -2.87 -13.24 -15.81
CA ARG A 102 -3.06 -11.87 -16.29
C ARG A 102 -1.72 -11.16 -16.25
N ASP A 103 -1.62 -9.98 -16.85
CA ASP A 103 -0.42 -9.14 -16.76
C ASP A 103 -0.46 -8.20 -15.54
N HIS A 104 0.60 -7.42 -15.36
CA HIS A 104 0.63 -6.26 -14.46
C HIS A 104 -0.25 -5.14 -15.00
N ASN A 105 -1.02 -4.48 -14.13
CA ASN A 105 -1.80 -3.30 -14.48
C ASN A 105 -1.19 -2.03 -13.84
N PRO A 106 -0.54 -1.16 -14.63
CA PRO A 106 0.02 0.10 -14.13
C PRO A 106 -1.04 1.20 -13.96
N ASN A 107 -2.27 1.02 -14.46
CA ASN A 107 -3.29 2.07 -14.51
C ASN A 107 -4.25 2.06 -13.30
N ALA A 108 -4.28 0.97 -12.53
CA ALA A 108 -5.05 0.85 -11.30
C ALA A 108 -4.51 -0.26 -10.41
N PHE A 109 -4.50 -0.02 -9.10
CA PHE A 109 -4.28 -1.01 -8.03
C PHE A 109 -5.14 -0.65 -6.81
N THR A 110 -5.17 -1.53 -5.81
CA THR A 110 -5.90 -1.29 -4.55
C THR A 110 -4.93 -1.27 -3.38
N ALA A 111 -5.12 -0.31 -2.47
CA ALA A 111 -4.52 -0.27 -1.15
C ALA A 111 -5.62 -0.11 -0.09
N TRP A 112 -5.40 -0.61 1.12
CA TRP A 112 -6.26 -0.34 2.27
C TRP A 112 -5.42 0.02 3.50
N PHE A 113 -5.95 0.92 4.32
CA PHE A 113 -5.32 1.33 5.59
C PHE A 113 -6.25 0.99 6.77
N ALA A 114 -5.68 0.78 7.96
CA ALA A 114 -6.43 0.66 9.21
C ALA A 114 -5.65 1.29 10.38
N GLY A 115 -6.38 1.82 11.37
CA GLY A 115 -5.80 2.48 12.54
C GLY A 115 -5.16 3.83 12.23
N GLY A 116 -4.34 4.33 13.16
CA GLY A 116 -3.46 5.49 12.96
C GLY A 116 -4.13 6.81 12.51
N GLY A 117 -5.43 7.01 12.80
CA GLY A 117 -6.19 8.20 12.38
C GLY A 117 -6.94 8.07 11.03
N VAL A 118 -7.00 6.88 10.45
CA VAL A 118 -7.80 6.60 9.25
C VAL A 118 -9.27 6.38 9.60
N ARG A 119 -10.17 6.94 8.78
CA ARG A 119 -11.62 6.78 8.90
C ARG A 119 -12.08 5.44 8.35
N GLY A 120 -12.44 4.53 9.24
CA GLY A 120 -12.95 3.20 8.88
C GLY A 120 -14.27 3.25 8.09
N GLY A 121 -14.50 2.22 7.26
CA GLY A 121 -15.72 2.09 6.44
C GLY A 121 -15.76 2.96 5.18
N VAL A 122 -14.67 3.68 4.86
CA VAL A 122 -14.56 4.48 3.64
C VAL A 122 -14.05 3.63 2.48
N HIS A 123 -14.77 3.66 1.37
CA HIS A 123 -14.25 3.30 0.05
C HIS A 123 -13.98 4.60 -0.72
N PHE A 124 -12.80 4.73 -1.31
CA PHE A 124 -12.39 5.95 -2.03
C PHE A 124 -11.75 5.60 -3.38
N GLY A 125 -12.21 6.26 -4.44
CA GLY A 125 -11.85 5.93 -5.81
C GLY A 125 -12.62 4.73 -6.36
N LYS A 126 -12.64 4.62 -7.70
CA LYS A 126 -13.36 3.54 -8.40
C LYS A 126 -12.72 3.27 -9.77
N THR A 127 -12.63 2.00 -10.15
CA THR A 127 -12.22 1.56 -11.48
C THR A 127 -13.38 1.45 -12.48
N ASP A 128 -13.06 1.34 -13.77
CA ASP A 128 -14.02 0.91 -14.79
C ASP A 128 -14.55 -0.52 -14.53
N PRO A 129 -15.62 -0.98 -15.23
CA PRO A 129 -16.22 -2.29 -15.01
C PRO A 129 -15.30 -3.51 -15.25
N PHE A 130 -14.12 -3.33 -15.87
CA PHE A 130 -13.14 -4.38 -16.10
C PHE A 130 -12.01 -4.37 -15.04
N GLY A 131 -11.94 -3.32 -14.22
CA GLY A 131 -10.83 -3.08 -13.30
C GLY A 131 -9.59 -2.50 -13.98
N TYR A 132 -9.67 -2.06 -15.24
CA TYR A 132 -8.49 -1.73 -16.04
C TYR A 132 -7.87 -0.39 -15.63
N ARG A 133 -8.66 0.67 -15.43
CA ARG A 133 -8.17 1.99 -14.96
C ARG A 133 -9.13 2.64 -13.97
N THR A 134 -8.60 3.56 -13.16
CA THR A 134 -9.40 4.40 -12.27
C THR A 134 -10.21 5.43 -13.07
N VAL A 135 -11.51 5.54 -12.79
CA VAL A 135 -12.46 6.45 -13.46
C VAL A 135 -13.13 7.45 -12.51
N GLU A 136 -13.06 7.21 -11.20
CA GLU A 136 -13.60 8.10 -10.18
C GLU A 136 -12.52 8.38 -9.13
N ASN A 137 -12.39 9.65 -8.72
CA ASN A 137 -11.46 10.12 -7.69
C ASN A 137 -10.01 9.55 -7.83
N PRO A 138 -9.36 9.65 -9.00
CA PRO A 138 -8.02 9.11 -9.21
C PRO A 138 -6.98 9.76 -8.29
N ARG A 139 -6.10 8.93 -7.74
CA ARG A 139 -4.96 9.31 -6.90
C ARG A 139 -3.69 8.67 -7.44
N HIS A 140 -2.58 9.40 -7.39
CA HIS A 140 -1.26 8.88 -7.75
C HIS A 140 -0.57 8.23 -6.54
N LEU A 141 0.48 7.44 -6.78
CA LEU A 141 1.32 6.88 -5.69
C LEU A 141 1.89 7.98 -4.78
N HIS A 142 2.15 9.17 -5.33
CA HIS A 142 2.57 10.35 -4.55
C HIS A 142 1.48 10.84 -3.56
N ASP A 143 0.19 10.72 -3.90
CA ASP A 143 -0.91 11.06 -2.98
C ASP A 143 -1.01 10.03 -1.85
N LEU A 144 -0.79 8.75 -2.16
CA LEU A 144 -0.70 7.66 -1.18
C LEU A 144 0.45 7.91 -0.19
N HIS A 145 1.65 8.22 -0.70
CA HIS A 145 2.83 8.55 0.11
C HIS A 145 2.62 9.82 0.95
N ALA A 146 2.04 10.89 0.37
CA ALA A 146 1.70 12.12 1.09
C ALA A 146 0.74 11.83 2.26
N THR A 147 -0.25 10.97 2.05
CA THR A 147 -1.25 10.62 3.06
C THR A 147 -0.67 9.75 4.17
N ILE A 148 0.18 8.78 3.84
CA ILE A 148 0.89 7.96 4.84
C ILE A 148 1.80 8.84 5.70
N LEU A 149 2.57 9.76 5.10
CA LEU A 149 3.40 10.70 5.85
C LEU A 149 2.55 11.63 6.74
N HIS A 150 1.44 12.14 6.23
CA HIS A 150 0.51 12.97 7.01
C HIS A 150 -0.07 12.23 8.22
N LEU A 151 -0.47 10.96 8.07
CA LEU A 151 -0.93 10.10 9.17
C LEU A 151 0.19 9.82 10.19
N CYS A 152 1.46 9.82 9.76
CA CYS A 152 2.63 9.80 10.66
C CYS A 152 2.89 11.13 11.38
N GLY A 153 2.10 12.18 11.14
CA GLY A 153 2.35 13.54 11.63
C GLY A 153 3.50 14.25 10.90
N ILE A 154 3.92 13.74 9.74
CA ILE A 154 5.06 14.25 8.96
C ILE A 154 4.54 15.08 7.78
N ASP A 155 5.02 16.31 7.70
CA ASP A 155 4.84 17.18 6.53
C ASP A 155 5.75 16.69 5.39
N HIS A 156 5.15 16.09 4.36
CA HIS A 156 5.88 15.53 3.22
C HIS A 156 6.57 16.59 2.34
N GLU A 157 6.13 17.86 2.39
CA GLU A 157 6.76 18.94 1.64
C GLU A 157 8.05 19.41 2.32
N ARG A 158 8.13 19.25 3.64
CA ARG A 158 9.32 19.57 4.45
C ARG A 158 10.41 18.49 4.42
N LEU A 159 10.12 17.29 3.92
CA LEU A 159 11.11 16.25 3.61
C LEU A 159 11.81 16.49 2.25
N THR A 160 12.18 17.74 1.98
CA THR A 160 12.83 18.16 0.72
C THR A 160 14.33 18.40 0.93
N TYR A 161 15.17 17.81 0.08
CA TYR A 161 16.61 18.05 0.05
C TYR A 161 17.11 18.40 -1.36
N ARG A 162 18.10 19.29 -1.46
CA ARG A 162 18.73 19.71 -2.71
C ARG A 162 19.87 18.77 -3.08
N PHE A 163 19.80 18.14 -4.25
CA PHE A 163 20.87 17.29 -4.79
C PHE A 163 21.02 17.51 -6.30
N ASN A 164 22.27 17.56 -6.80
CA ASN A 164 22.59 17.77 -8.22
C ASN A 164 21.73 18.87 -8.92
N GLY A 165 21.53 20.01 -8.25
CA GLY A 165 20.74 21.14 -8.73
C GLY A 165 19.21 21.06 -8.50
N ARG A 166 18.64 19.87 -8.28
CA ARG A 166 17.20 19.61 -8.13
C ARG A 166 16.79 19.39 -6.67
N ASP A 167 15.57 19.79 -6.31
CA ASP A 167 14.93 19.40 -5.05
C ASP A 167 14.29 18.01 -5.17
N PHE A 168 14.57 17.15 -4.19
CA PHE A 168 14.06 15.78 -4.07
C PHE A 168 13.28 15.62 -2.77
N ARG A 169 12.11 14.97 -2.85
CA ARG A 169 11.29 14.52 -1.72
C ARG A 169 10.58 13.20 -2.10
N LEU A 170 10.12 12.41 -1.12
CA LEU A 170 9.50 11.08 -1.36
C LEU A 170 8.23 11.12 -2.26
N THR A 171 7.60 12.30 -2.35
CA THR A 171 6.40 12.55 -3.17
C THR A 171 6.73 13.21 -4.51
N ASP A 172 8.01 13.36 -4.85
CA ASP A 172 8.54 14.26 -5.89
C ASP A 172 7.87 15.65 -5.81
N VAL A 173 7.82 16.45 -6.88
CA VAL A 173 7.09 17.74 -6.94
C VAL A 173 5.55 17.60 -6.93
N HIS A 174 5.05 16.51 -6.35
CA HIS A 174 3.65 16.09 -6.37
C HIS A 174 3.18 15.65 -4.96
N GLY A 175 2.04 14.97 -4.91
CA GLY A 175 1.44 14.41 -3.70
C GLY A 175 0.47 15.35 -3.00
N ASN A 176 -0.78 14.91 -2.86
CA ASN A 176 -1.84 15.57 -2.12
C ASN A 176 -2.34 14.60 -1.05
N VAL A 177 -2.49 15.07 0.19
CA VAL A 177 -3.12 14.29 1.26
C VAL A 177 -4.58 14.00 0.89
N VAL A 178 -4.96 12.72 0.87
CA VAL A 178 -6.33 12.23 0.63
C VAL A 178 -7.16 12.45 1.90
N LYS A 179 -7.59 13.69 2.10
CA LYS A 179 -8.34 14.13 3.29
C LYS A 179 -9.65 13.35 3.49
N GLU A 180 -10.18 12.76 2.43
CA GLU A 180 -11.42 12.01 2.41
C GLU A 180 -11.35 10.66 3.15
N ILE A 181 -10.15 10.14 3.45
CA ILE A 181 -9.96 8.92 4.25
C ILE A 181 -9.47 9.19 5.69
N LEU A 182 -9.38 10.44 6.11
CA LEU A 182 -8.97 10.84 7.47
C LEU A 182 -10.19 10.93 8.41
N ALA A 183 -9.95 10.71 9.71
CA ALA A 183 -10.95 10.73 10.79
C ALA A 183 -11.22 12.14 11.35
#